data_AF-A0A0M2SGZ3-F1
#
_entry.id   AF-A0A0M2SGZ3-F1
#
_cell.length_a   1.000
_cell.length_b   1.000
_cell.length_c   1.000
_cell.angle_alpha   90.00
_cell.angle_beta   90.00
_cell.angle_gamma   90.00
#
_symmetry.space_group_name_H-M   'P 1'
#
loop_
_entity.id
_entity.type
_entity.pdbx_description
1 polymer ?
#
loop_
_entity_poly.entity_id
_entity_poly.type
_entity_poly.pdbx_seq_one_letter_code
_entity_poly.pdbx_strand_id
1 'polypeptide(L)'
;MKILAAGGIYIDTENTAHIETAGGFKIASLIGRHSTSETHIHTNFSTEETKITDAVKKSLRADGVDTRRAGKVSAAYGRLYDSGFDAGSNNYETVKSDRRFGHWFHDADVFVLSTDIAERDFRILMAVANNNDIETHVFTCGEYPVTSRRENVHIHALDGAEYPKPGYHRQLDTIMGILVDAGIIGRTPVERAPDEMPKTALHDAGRFLLQIASLALAAALVIGGGILLLEQLSGPGEEYETDIDWQQPVDHADCATIEECRQLGDRYLDELSDYIDIDEEPHIFIENRSRTDYITYRVDDELNLADPVHENTLPVGTEEEFREIWHRFTAIIPPERLTTVTGFNLFSDGEGNTLAYVDIQADGTTLGVDIRDNTNRAAQYRTLIHEYGHIHSLPAGDFTDGCGGTELDCLEQDALLAGYIERFWSQYGDKWLENKYKSDPEKEAFFNNNAEDFYVPYQALNPKEDYAVTFTAFITGTMPETDSQLADVKVRAFYEDPDLAALRVDILGNLLAYEKERVSDEA
;
A
#
# COMPACT_ATOMS: atom_id res chain seq x y z
N MET A 1 -16.25 -31.80 -35.20
CA MET A 1 -16.91 -30.49 -35.18
C MET A 1 -16.82 -29.92 -33.78
N LYS A 2 -16.90 -28.60 -33.64
CA LYS A 2 -17.15 -27.88 -32.40
C LYS A 2 -18.63 -27.56 -32.32
N ILE A 3 -19.31 -28.16 -31.34
CA ILE A 3 -20.75 -28.00 -31.16
C ILE A 3 -20.99 -27.19 -29.90
N LEU A 4 -21.79 -26.13 -30.02
CA LEU A 4 -22.36 -25.45 -28.85
C LEU A 4 -23.81 -25.91 -28.68
N ALA A 5 -24.08 -26.58 -27.58
CA ALA A 5 -25.44 -26.82 -27.12
C ALA A 5 -25.85 -25.74 -26.11
N ALA A 6 -27.04 -25.17 -26.22
CA ALA A 6 -27.56 -24.23 -25.21
C ALA A 6 -28.91 -24.72 -24.70
N GLY A 7 -29.07 -24.84 -23.38
CA GLY A 7 -30.32 -25.31 -22.80
C GLY A 7 -30.45 -25.16 -21.29
N GLY A 8 -31.69 -24.99 -20.85
CA GLY A 8 -32.05 -24.79 -19.46
C GLY A 8 -31.99 -26.07 -18.63
N ILE A 9 -31.84 -25.90 -17.32
CA ILE A 9 -31.90 -26.99 -16.33
C ILE A 9 -33.11 -26.77 -15.42
N TYR A 10 -33.93 -27.79 -15.30
CA TYR A 10 -35.10 -27.84 -14.44
C TYR A 10 -35.06 -29.05 -13.51
N ILE A 11 -35.80 -28.96 -12.41
CA ILE A 11 -36.17 -30.11 -11.58
C ILE A 11 -37.65 -30.41 -11.85
N ASP A 12 -37.94 -31.64 -12.24
CA ASP A 12 -39.31 -32.13 -12.34
C ASP A 12 -39.86 -32.38 -10.92
N THR A 13 -40.95 -31.70 -10.57
CA THR A 13 -41.57 -31.78 -9.25
C THR A 13 -42.73 -32.76 -9.21
N GLU A 14 -43.10 -33.38 -10.34
CA GLU A 14 -44.15 -34.39 -10.42
C GLU A 14 -43.77 -35.67 -9.68
N ASN A 15 -42.48 -35.97 -9.57
CA ASN A 15 -41.95 -37.14 -8.87
C ASN A 15 -41.26 -36.77 -7.56
N THR A 16 -41.92 -36.99 -6.43
CA THR A 16 -41.38 -36.64 -5.09
C THR A 16 -40.43 -37.69 -4.51
N ALA A 17 -40.28 -38.84 -5.17
CA ALA A 17 -39.46 -39.94 -4.65
C ALA A 17 -37.95 -39.76 -4.91
N HIS A 18 -37.58 -39.03 -5.95
CA HIS A 18 -36.19 -38.68 -6.27
C HIS A 18 -36.12 -37.40 -7.11
N ILE A 19 -34.99 -36.69 -7.02
CA ILE A 19 -34.76 -35.48 -7.83
C ILE A 19 -34.57 -35.90 -9.29
N GLU A 20 -35.51 -35.53 -10.14
CA GLU A 20 -35.44 -35.76 -11.57
C GLU A 20 -35.10 -34.46 -12.31
N THR A 21 -33.99 -34.46 -13.04
CA THR A 21 -33.55 -33.28 -13.81
C THR A 21 -34.14 -33.29 -15.22
N ALA A 22 -34.69 -32.16 -15.65
CA ALA A 22 -35.37 -31.96 -16.92
C ALA A 22 -34.85 -30.71 -17.65
N GLY A 23 -35.27 -30.52 -18.91
CA GLY A 23 -34.94 -29.35 -19.73
C GLY A 23 -34.02 -29.62 -20.92
N GLY A 24 -33.69 -28.56 -21.63
CA GLY A 24 -32.92 -28.55 -22.87
C GLY A 24 -31.45 -28.93 -22.70
N PHE A 25 -30.89 -28.84 -21.48
CA PHE A 25 -29.53 -29.32 -21.21
C PHE A 25 -29.34 -30.82 -21.54
N LYS A 26 -30.44 -31.60 -21.55
CA LYS A 26 -30.44 -33.01 -21.96
C LYS A 26 -30.10 -33.20 -23.43
N ILE A 27 -30.33 -32.20 -24.29
CA ILE A 27 -29.91 -32.22 -25.69
C ILE A 27 -28.38 -32.22 -25.77
N ALA A 28 -27.69 -31.45 -24.92
CA ALA A 28 -26.23 -31.48 -24.84
C ALA A 28 -25.71 -32.86 -24.43
N SER A 29 -26.34 -33.47 -23.42
CA SER A 29 -26.04 -34.85 -22.97
C SER A 29 -26.24 -35.87 -24.11
N LEU A 30 -27.33 -35.75 -24.87
CA LEU A 30 -27.59 -36.58 -26.04
C LEU A 30 -26.49 -36.43 -27.11
N ILE A 31 -26.14 -35.18 -27.46
CA ILE A 31 -25.08 -34.89 -28.43
C ILE A 31 -23.75 -35.49 -27.97
N GLY A 32 -23.38 -35.24 -26.71
CA GLY A 32 -22.17 -35.77 -26.13
C GLY A 32 -22.14 -37.30 -26.20
N ARG A 33 -23.21 -38.00 -25.81
CA ARG A 33 -23.24 -39.47 -25.83
C ARG A 33 -23.08 -40.05 -27.23
N HIS A 34 -23.52 -39.34 -28.27
CA HIS A 34 -23.67 -39.88 -29.62
C HIS A 34 -22.74 -39.25 -30.66
N SER A 35 -21.82 -38.37 -30.26
CA SER A 35 -20.87 -37.70 -31.16
C SER A 35 -19.47 -37.69 -30.56
N THR A 36 -18.45 -37.89 -31.39
CA THR A 36 -17.04 -37.67 -31.01
C THR A 36 -16.64 -36.20 -31.10
N SER A 37 -17.57 -35.32 -31.51
CA SER A 37 -17.35 -33.88 -31.64
C SER A 37 -17.13 -33.20 -30.29
N GLU A 38 -16.35 -32.12 -30.32
CA GLU A 38 -16.08 -31.28 -29.15
C GLU A 38 -17.37 -30.53 -28.77
N THR A 39 -18.05 -31.00 -27.73
CA THR A 39 -19.37 -30.48 -27.34
C THR A 39 -19.27 -29.61 -26.10
N HIS A 40 -19.69 -28.35 -26.22
CA HIS A 40 -19.78 -27.39 -25.12
C HIS A 40 -21.23 -27.10 -24.78
N ILE A 41 -21.48 -26.76 -23.52
CA ILE A 41 -22.82 -26.34 -23.08
C ILE A 41 -22.84 -24.90 -22.58
N HIS A 42 -23.78 -24.11 -23.11
CA HIS A 42 -24.27 -22.89 -22.48
C HIS A 42 -25.49 -23.20 -21.61
N THR A 43 -25.36 -22.96 -20.31
CA THR A 43 -26.43 -23.10 -19.33
C THR A 43 -26.07 -22.31 -18.06
N ASN A 44 -27.02 -22.15 -17.14
CA ASN A 44 -26.79 -21.44 -15.87
C ASN A 44 -26.81 -22.42 -14.70
N PHE A 45 -25.61 -22.81 -14.25
CA PHE A 45 -25.44 -23.64 -13.05
C PHE A 45 -25.81 -22.85 -11.79
N SER A 46 -26.67 -23.43 -10.95
CA SER A 46 -27.07 -22.84 -9.67
C SER A 46 -25.92 -22.88 -8.65
N THR A 47 -25.65 -21.76 -7.98
CA THR A 47 -24.78 -21.73 -6.80
C THR A 47 -25.54 -21.97 -5.49
N GLU A 48 -26.87 -22.01 -5.52
CA GLU A 48 -27.73 -22.32 -4.37
C GLU A 48 -27.97 -23.83 -4.22
N GLU A 49 -27.92 -24.58 -5.34
CA GLU A 49 -28.18 -26.02 -5.39
C GLU A 49 -26.93 -26.83 -5.76
N THR A 50 -25.84 -26.60 -5.02
CA THR A 50 -24.48 -27.11 -5.35
C THR A 50 -24.41 -28.64 -5.55
N LYS A 51 -25.12 -29.43 -4.74
CA LYS A 51 -25.15 -30.90 -4.88
C LYS A 51 -25.73 -31.33 -6.22
N ILE A 52 -26.78 -30.66 -6.69
CA ILE A 52 -27.43 -30.93 -7.98
C ILE A 52 -26.50 -30.46 -9.10
N THR A 53 -25.92 -29.27 -8.95
CA THR A 53 -24.91 -28.72 -9.86
C THR A 53 -23.75 -29.70 -10.09
N ASP A 54 -23.21 -30.28 -9.02
CA ASP A 54 -22.10 -31.24 -9.11
C ASP A 54 -22.53 -32.55 -9.78
N ALA A 55 -23.72 -33.05 -9.47
CA ALA A 55 -24.28 -34.25 -10.12
C ALA A 55 -24.52 -34.03 -11.63
N VAL A 56 -25.09 -32.89 -12.01
CA VAL A 56 -25.34 -32.53 -13.42
C VAL A 56 -24.01 -32.36 -14.17
N LYS A 57 -23.03 -31.66 -13.60
CA LYS A 57 -21.69 -31.53 -14.22
C LYS A 57 -21.00 -32.88 -14.39
N LYS A 58 -21.08 -33.75 -13.38
CA LYS A 58 -20.53 -35.10 -13.46
C LYS A 58 -21.20 -35.92 -14.56
N SER A 59 -22.52 -35.86 -14.67
CA SER A 59 -23.28 -36.52 -15.75
C SER A 59 -22.89 -35.99 -17.12
N LEU A 60 -22.91 -34.68 -17.32
CA LEU A 60 -22.55 -34.04 -18.59
C LEU A 60 -21.12 -34.39 -19.01
N ARG A 61 -20.17 -34.38 -18.06
CA ARG A 61 -18.78 -34.77 -18.33
C ARG A 61 -18.67 -36.24 -18.71
N ALA A 62 -19.39 -37.14 -18.03
CA ALA A 62 -19.45 -38.57 -18.37
C ALA A 62 -20.01 -38.78 -19.79
N ASP A 63 -20.93 -37.91 -20.19
CA ASP A 63 -21.49 -37.87 -21.54
C ASP A 63 -20.56 -37.19 -22.56
N GLY A 64 -19.38 -36.68 -22.15
CA GLY A 64 -18.43 -36.02 -23.06
C GLY A 64 -18.70 -34.54 -23.32
N VAL A 65 -19.55 -33.90 -22.51
CA VAL A 65 -19.88 -32.47 -22.62
C VAL A 65 -18.96 -31.63 -21.73
N ASP A 66 -18.35 -30.59 -22.31
CA ASP A 66 -17.54 -29.62 -21.59
C ASP A 66 -18.41 -28.53 -20.96
N THR A 67 -18.38 -28.48 -19.62
CA THR A 67 -19.16 -27.54 -18.81
C THR A 67 -18.37 -26.30 -18.38
N ARG A 68 -17.09 -26.16 -18.78
CA ARG A 68 -16.21 -25.09 -18.28
C ARG A 68 -16.65 -23.70 -18.71
N ARG A 69 -17.42 -23.61 -19.80
CA ARG A 69 -17.92 -22.35 -20.38
C ARG A 69 -19.37 -22.03 -20.02
N ALA A 70 -20.02 -22.84 -19.17
CA ALA A 70 -21.36 -22.54 -18.72
C ALA A 70 -21.36 -21.44 -17.64
N GLY A 71 -22.42 -20.64 -17.62
CA GLY A 71 -22.66 -19.63 -16.59
C GLY A 71 -22.88 -20.23 -15.19
N LYS A 72 -22.68 -19.41 -14.17
CA LYS A 72 -23.02 -19.70 -12.78
C LYS A 72 -23.81 -18.53 -12.22
N VAL A 73 -24.93 -18.80 -11.56
CA VAL A 73 -25.82 -17.76 -11.03
C VAL A 73 -26.32 -18.12 -9.63
N SER A 74 -26.51 -17.10 -8.80
CA SER A 74 -27.17 -17.23 -7.49
C SER A 74 -28.68 -17.23 -7.68
N ALA A 75 -29.20 -18.39 -8.09
CA ALA A 75 -30.62 -18.70 -8.14
C ALA A 75 -30.81 -20.22 -8.15
N ALA A 76 -31.90 -20.71 -7.58
CA ALA A 76 -32.33 -22.11 -7.73
C ALA A 76 -32.59 -22.46 -9.21
N TYR A 77 -32.46 -23.74 -9.55
CA TYR A 77 -32.83 -24.25 -10.87
C TYR A 77 -34.31 -24.03 -11.16
N GLY A 78 -34.67 -24.03 -12.44
CA GLY A 78 -36.08 -24.03 -12.83
C GLY A 78 -36.86 -25.22 -12.24
N ARG A 79 -38.17 -25.08 -12.12
CA ARG A 79 -39.07 -26.11 -11.62
C ARG A 79 -40.15 -26.40 -12.64
N LEU A 80 -40.40 -27.68 -12.94
CA LEU A 80 -41.51 -28.11 -13.78
C LEU A 80 -42.63 -28.66 -12.88
N TYR A 81 -43.84 -28.20 -13.12
CA TYR A 81 -45.08 -28.66 -12.47
C TYR A 81 -46.07 -29.12 -13.53
N ASP A 82 -47.07 -29.90 -13.15
CA ASP A 82 -48.12 -30.33 -14.08
C ASP A 82 -48.83 -29.14 -14.75
N SER A 83 -49.06 -28.05 -13.99
CA SER A 83 -49.76 -26.85 -14.44
C SER A 83 -48.88 -25.78 -15.12
N GLY A 84 -47.56 -25.97 -15.20
CA GLY A 84 -46.65 -24.95 -15.74
C GLY A 84 -45.20 -25.09 -15.30
N PHE A 85 -44.43 -24.01 -15.33
CA PHE A 85 -43.03 -24.03 -14.92
C PHE A 85 -42.55 -22.68 -14.37
N ASP A 86 -41.55 -22.75 -13.49
CA ASP A 86 -40.71 -21.62 -13.09
C ASP A 86 -39.35 -21.75 -13.77
N ALA A 87 -38.89 -20.70 -14.45
CA ALA A 87 -37.63 -20.75 -15.19
C ALA A 87 -36.37 -20.70 -14.30
N GLY A 88 -36.46 -20.14 -13.08
CA GLY A 88 -35.35 -20.09 -12.11
C GLY A 88 -34.05 -19.53 -12.71
N SER A 89 -32.94 -20.23 -12.50
CA SER A 89 -31.62 -19.89 -13.04
C SER A 89 -31.58 -19.70 -14.56
N ASN A 90 -32.52 -20.27 -15.31
CA ASN A 90 -32.55 -20.19 -16.77
C ASN A 90 -32.92 -18.80 -17.29
N ASN A 91 -33.51 -17.92 -16.46
CA ASN A 91 -33.84 -16.54 -16.83
C ASN A 91 -32.65 -15.56 -16.81
N TYR A 92 -31.49 -15.98 -16.29
CA TYR A 92 -30.33 -15.10 -16.16
C TYR A 92 -29.55 -14.98 -17.48
N GLU A 93 -29.12 -13.76 -17.79
CA GLU A 93 -28.39 -13.42 -19.00
C GLU A 93 -26.88 -13.53 -18.77
N THR A 94 -26.26 -14.62 -19.20
CA THR A 94 -24.83 -14.90 -18.92
C THR A 94 -23.96 -14.96 -20.17
N VAL A 95 -24.54 -14.90 -21.38
CA VAL A 95 -23.75 -14.90 -22.63
C VAL A 95 -22.89 -13.64 -22.77
N LYS A 96 -23.40 -12.47 -22.32
CA LYS A 96 -22.72 -11.17 -22.50
C LYS A 96 -21.74 -10.79 -21.37
N SER A 97 -21.90 -11.35 -20.17
CA SER A 97 -21.17 -10.90 -18.98
C SER A 97 -19.78 -11.52 -18.82
N ASP A 98 -19.43 -12.54 -19.60
CA ASP A 98 -18.13 -13.20 -19.50
C ASP A 98 -17.22 -12.84 -20.70
N ARG A 99 -16.12 -12.13 -20.41
CA ARG A 99 -15.14 -11.65 -21.41
C ARG A 99 -14.40 -12.81 -22.13
N ARG A 100 -14.51 -14.05 -21.65
CA ARG A 100 -13.94 -15.26 -22.29
C ARG A 100 -14.86 -15.83 -23.39
N PHE A 101 -16.09 -15.33 -23.52
CA PHE A 101 -17.13 -15.92 -24.36
C PHE A 101 -17.05 -15.49 -25.83
N GLY A 102 -16.55 -14.29 -26.12
CA GLY A 102 -16.57 -13.73 -27.49
C GLY A 102 -15.81 -14.57 -28.51
N HIS A 103 -14.54 -14.88 -28.26
CA HIS A 103 -13.68 -15.48 -29.29
C HIS A 103 -14.01 -16.93 -29.66
N TRP A 104 -14.49 -17.77 -28.73
CA TRP A 104 -14.68 -19.19 -29.00
C TRP A 104 -15.94 -19.50 -29.80
N PHE A 105 -17.03 -18.74 -29.60
CA PHE A 105 -18.28 -18.97 -30.32
C PHE A 105 -18.18 -18.70 -31.83
N HIS A 106 -17.21 -17.89 -32.25
CA HIS A 106 -16.92 -17.66 -33.66
C HIS A 106 -16.32 -18.89 -34.36
N ASP A 107 -15.69 -19.80 -33.61
CA ASP A 107 -15.04 -20.99 -34.14
C ASP A 107 -15.94 -22.24 -34.09
N ALA A 108 -17.20 -22.11 -33.68
CA ALA A 108 -18.11 -23.25 -33.63
C ALA A 108 -18.62 -23.61 -35.02
N ASP A 109 -18.74 -24.91 -35.30
CA ASP A 109 -19.25 -25.41 -36.58
C ASP A 109 -20.79 -25.48 -36.56
N VAL A 110 -21.37 -25.84 -35.41
CA VAL A 110 -22.83 -26.05 -35.26
C VAL A 110 -23.33 -25.54 -33.91
N PHE A 111 -24.45 -24.83 -33.93
CA PHE A 111 -25.23 -24.47 -32.73
C PHE A 111 -26.47 -25.34 -32.61
N VAL A 112 -26.71 -25.89 -31.42
CA VAL A 112 -27.95 -26.61 -31.08
C VAL A 112 -28.59 -25.93 -29.86
N LEU A 113 -29.66 -25.20 -30.09
CA LEU A 113 -30.25 -24.31 -29.09
C LEU A 113 -31.65 -24.80 -28.70
N SER A 114 -31.98 -24.77 -27.41
CA SER A 114 -33.36 -24.84 -26.94
C SER A 114 -33.87 -23.47 -26.49
N THR A 115 -35.19 -23.29 -26.50
CA THR A 115 -35.84 -22.03 -26.11
C THR A 115 -36.14 -21.93 -24.61
N ASP A 116 -35.60 -22.80 -23.78
CA ASP A 116 -35.76 -22.78 -22.32
C ASP A 116 -34.60 -22.10 -21.58
N ILE A 117 -33.85 -21.26 -22.28
CA ILE A 117 -32.88 -20.30 -21.74
C ILE A 117 -33.41 -18.87 -21.89
N ALA A 118 -32.81 -17.91 -21.18
CA ALA A 118 -33.16 -16.50 -21.27
C ALA A 118 -33.24 -16.04 -22.73
N GLU A 119 -34.37 -15.43 -23.12
CA GLU A 119 -34.63 -15.04 -24.52
C GLU A 119 -33.53 -14.12 -25.07
N ARG A 120 -32.95 -13.26 -24.22
CA ARG A 120 -31.85 -12.39 -24.61
C ARG A 120 -30.57 -13.16 -24.93
N ASP A 121 -30.21 -14.16 -24.13
CA ASP A 121 -29.06 -15.04 -24.39
C ASP A 121 -29.27 -15.81 -25.69
N PHE A 122 -30.47 -16.37 -25.90
CA PHE A 122 -30.85 -17.02 -27.14
C PHE A 122 -30.69 -16.08 -28.35
N ARG A 123 -31.22 -14.86 -28.28
CA ARG A 123 -31.09 -13.84 -29.34
C ARG A 123 -29.64 -13.46 -29.61
N ILE A 124 -28.78 -13.41 -28.59
CA ILE A 124 -27.35 -13.14 -28.76
C ILE A 124 -26.68 -14.31 -29.48
N LEU A 125 -26.92 -15.56 -29.07
CA LEU A 125 -26.38 -16.74 -29.74
C LEU A 125 -26.84 -16.83 -31.20
N MET A 126 -28.12 -16.57 -31.46
CA MET A 126 -28.65 -16.45 -32.83
C MET A 126 -27.95 -15.35 -33.63
N ALA A 127 -27.67 -14.19 -33.03
CA ALA A 127 -26.94 -13.12 -33.71
C ALA A 127 -25.49 -13.52 -34.02
N VAL A 128 -24.81 -14.22 -33.11
CA VAL A 128 -23.46 -14.75 -33.34
C VAL A 128 -23.47 -15.77 -34.47
N ALA A 129 -24.38 -16.74 -34.44
CA ALA A 129 -24.48 -17.74 -35.49
C ALA A 129 -24.74 -17.11 -36.86
N ASN A 130 -25.69 -16.18 -36.94
CA ASN A 130 -26.02 -15.48 -38.18
C ASN A 130 -24.86 -14.64 -38.73
N ASN A 131 -24.07 -14.00 -37.86
CA ASN A 131 -22.95 -13.17 -38.27
C ASN A 131 -21.73 -13.99 -38.74
N ASN A 132 -21.66 -15.27 -38.38
CA ASN A 132 -20.54 -16.16 -38.68
C ASN A 132 -20.95 -17.36 -39.55
N ASP A 133 -22.15 -17.33 -40.12
CA ASP A 133 -22.72 -18.39 -40.99
C ASP A 133 -22.70 -19.79 -40.36
N ILE A 134 -22.93 -19.88 -39.05
CA ILE A 134 -22.91 -21.14 -38.28
C ILE A 134 -24.24 -21.88 -38.47
N GLU A 135 -24.18 -23.16 -38.84
CA GLU A 135 -25.35 -24.02 -38.94
C GLU A 135 -26.05 -24.14 -37.57
N THR A 136 -27.35 -23.83 -37.52
CA THR A 136 -28.07 -23.70 -36.25
C THR A 136 -29.36 -24.51 -36.25
N HIS A 137 -29.47 -25.42 -35.29
CA HIS A 137 -30.70 -26.17 -35.00
C HIS A 137 -31.35 -25.62 -33.74
N VAL A 138 -32.56 -25.09 -33.86
CA VAL A 138 -33.36 -24.61 -32.73
C VAL A 138 -34.47 -25.60 -32.44
N PHE A 139 -34.49 -26.14 -31.23
CA PHE A 139 -35.61 -26.93 -30.72
C PHE A 139 -36.47 -26.05 -29.82
N THR A 140 -37.78 -26.09 -29.99
CA THR A 140 -38.69 -25.25 -29.19
C THR A 140 -39.92 -26.01 -28.73
N CYS A 141 -40.31 -25.82 -27.47
CA CYS A 141 -41.59 -26.25 -26.93
C CYS A 141 -42.59 -25.08 -26.84
N GLY A 142 -42.29 -23.93 -27.46
CA GLY A 142 -43.16 -22.74 -27.48
C GLY A 142 -42.93 -21.74 -26.34
N GLU A 143 -41.81 -21.82 -25.61
CA GLU A 143 -41.48 -20.92 -24.49
C GLU A 143 -41.44 -19.44 -24.91
N TYR A 144 -40.97 -19.17 -26.13
CA TYR A 144 -41.11 -17.87 -26.80
C TYR A 144 -41.09 -18.02 -28.33
N PRO A 145 -41.61 -17.03 -29.08
CA PRO A 145 -41.64 -17.09 -30.54
C PRO A 145 -40.24 -17.10 -31.16
N VAL A 146 -39.95 -18.08 -32.01
CA VAL A 146 -38.73 -18.13 -32.81
C VAL A 146 -39.08 -18.01 -34.29
N THR A 147 -38.40 -17.10 -34.97
CA THR A 147 -38.49 -16.98 -36.43
C THR A 147 -37.10 -16.76 -37.02
N SER A 148 -36.84 -17.34 -38.18
CA SER A 148 -35.66 -17.05 -38.99
C SER A 148 -36.03 -17.17 -40.46
N ARG A 149 -35.37 -16.38 -41.30
CA ARG A 149 -35.48 -16.45 -42.78
C ARG A 149 -34.17 -16.91 -43.43
N ARG A 150 -33.20 -17.32 -42.61
CA ARG A 150 -31.88 -17.78 -43.06
C ARG A 150 -31.93 -19.28 -43.35
N GLU A 151 -31.24 -19.70 -44.41
CA GLU A 151 -31.23 -21.09 -44.86
C GLU A 151 -30.45 -22.02 -43.90
N ASN A 152 -29.44 -21.48 -43.20
CA ASN A 152 -28.62 -22.20 -42.22
C ASN A 152 -29.25 -22.30 -40.82
N VAL A 153 -30.52 -21.89 -40.66
CA VAL A 153 -31.24 -21.97 -39.38
C VAL A 153 -32.45 -22.87 -39.52
N HIS A 154 -32.43 -23.99 -38.80
CA HIS A 154 -33.47 -25.01 -38.82
C HIS A 154 -34.25 -24.97 -37.50
N ILE A 155 -35.53 -24.59 -37.56
CA ILE A 155 -36.41 -24.51 -36.38
C ILE A 155 -37.29 -25.74 -36.31
N HIS A 156 -37.20 -26.46 -35.20
CA HIS A 156 -37.89 -27.72 -34.92
C HIS A 156 -38.86 -27.51 -33.76
N ALA A 157 -40.15 -27.35 -34.08
CA ALA A 157 -41.20 -27.30 -33.08
C ALA A 157 -41.50 -28.72 -32.57
N LEU A 158 -41.50 -28.89 -31.25
CA LEU A 158 -41.74 -30.16 -30.58
C LEU A 158 -43.21 -30.27 -30.11
N ASP A 159 -43.68 -31.51 -29.90
CA ASP A 159 -45.06 -31.79 -29.53
C ASP A 159 -45.41 -31.14 -28.17
N GLY A 160 -46.60 -30.55 -28.05
CA GLY A 160 -47.03 -29.82 -26.85
C GLY A 160 -46.84 -28.29 -26.89
N ALA A 161 -46.48 -27.71 -28.05
CA ALA A 161 -46.40 -26.25 -28.25
C ALA A 161 -47.72 -25.49 -27.97
N GLU A 162 -48.85 -26.18 -27.83
CA GLU A 162 -50.14 -25.61 -27.41
C GLU A 162 -50.19 -25.29 -25.90
N TYR A 163 -49.34 -25.94 -25.09
CA TYR A 163 -49.14 -25.69 -23.67
C TYR A 163 -47.63 -25.54 -23.38
N PRO A 164 -47.07 -24.33 -23.50
CA PRO A 164 -45.63 -24.13 -23.55
C PRO A 164 -44.98 -24.52 -22.22
N LYS A 165 -44.30 -25.68 -22.21
CA LYS A 165 -43.54 -26.21 -21.07
C LYS A 165 -42.24 -26.83 -21.58
N PRO A 166 -41.08 -26.59 -20.92
CA PRO A 166 -39.77 -27.16 -21.28
C PRO A 166 -39.69 -28.71 -21.20
N GLY A 167 -40.29 -29.37 -22.18
CA GLY A 167 -40.50 -30.83 -22.24
C GLY A 167 -39.45 -31.62 -23.02
N TYR A 168 -38.28 -31.04 -23.34
CA TYR A 168 -37.27 -31.64 -24.23
C TYR A 168 -36.84 -33.06 -23.84
N HIS A 169 -36.70 -33.30 -22.53
CA HIS A 169 -36.33 -34.60 -21.96
C HIS A 169 -37.30 -35.74 -22.31
N ARG A 170 -38.58 -35.42 -22.60
CA ARG A 170 -39.62 -36.41 -22.99
C ARG A 170 -39.59 -36.72 -24.49
N GLN A 171 -38.84 -35.94 -25.28
CA GLN A 171 -38.83 -36.00 -26.74
C GLN A 171 -37.41 -36.25 -27.31
N LEU A 172 -36.51 -36.82 -26.50
CA LEU A 172 -35.13 -37.06 -26.90
C LEU A 172 -35.00 -37.99 -28.12
N ASP A 173 -35.91 -38.93 -28.33
CA ASP A 173 -35.90 -39.80 -29.50
C ASP A 173 -36.19 -39.03 -30.80
N THR A 174 -37.16 -38.12 -30.77
CA THR A 174 -37.47 -37.22 -31.89
C THR A 174 -36.29 -36.30 -32.18
N ILE A 175 -35.71 -35.69 -31.14
CA ILE A 175 -34.53 -34.82 -31.25
C ILE A 175 -33.33 -35.61 -31.81
N MET A 176 -33.12 -36.84 -31.35
CA MET A 176 -32.06 -37.72 -31.86
C MET A 176 -32.24 -38.00 -33.35
N GLY A 177 -33.46 -38.33 -33.80
CA GLY A 177 -33.76 -38.55 -35.22
C GLY A 177 -33.36 -37.35 -36.08
N ILE A 178 -33.75 -36.15 -35.67
CA ILE A 178 -33.44 -34.89 -36.37
C ILE A 178 -31.93 -34.65 -36.43
N LEU A 179 -31.22 -34.82 -35.32
CA LEU A 179 -29.77 -34.59 -35.26
C LEU A 179 -28.97 -35.65 -36.03
N VAL A 180 -29.47 -36.89 -36.11
CA VAL A 180 -28.88 -37.95 -36.94
C VAL A 180 -29.07 -37.65 -38.42
N ASP A 181 -30.27 -37.23 -38.83
CA ASP A 181 -30.57 -36.91 -40.22
C ASP A 181 -29.78 -35.68 -40.70
N ALA A 182 -29.46 -34.75 -39.78
CA ALA A 182 -28.57 -33.62 -40.01
C ALA A 182 -27.07 -33.99 -39.98
N GLY A 183 -26.71 -35.24 -39.64
CA GLY A 183 -25.31 -35.68 -39.56
C GLY A 183 -24.51 -35.12 -38.38
N ILE A 184 -25.18 -34.53 -37.38
CA ILE A 184 -24.54 -33.92 -36.19
C ILE A 184 -24.10 -35.01 -35.20
N ILE A 185 -24.89 -36.09 -35.08
CA ILE A 185 -24.65 -37.20 -34.16
C ILE A 185 -24.88 -38.56 -34.86
N GLY A 186 -24.35 -39.64 -34.27
CA GLY A 186 -24.63 -41.02 -34.68
C GLY A 186 -25.77 -41.68 -33.89
N ARG A 187 -26.25 -42.84 -34.34
CA ARG A 187 -27.27 -43.63 -33.61
C ARG A 187 -26.70 -44.42 -32.42
N THR A 188 -25.42 -44.78 -32.49
CA THR A 188 -24.76 -45.59 -31.46
C THR A 188 -24.05 -44.68 -30.47
N PRO A 189 -24.15 -44.92 -29.15
CA PRO A 189 -23.35 -44.23 -28.16
C PRO A 189 -21.85 -44.42 -28.40
N VAL A 190 -21.06 -43.39 -28.12
CA VAL A 190 -19.60 -43.38 -28.23
C VAL A 190 -19.00 -43.93 -26.94
N GLU A 191 -18.15 -44.96 -27.04
CA GLU A 191 -17.30 -45.38 -25.93
C GLU A 191 -16.13 -44.42 -25.77
N ARG A 192 -15.86 -43.96 -24.54
CA ARG A 192 -14.77 -43.01 -24.24
C ARG A 192 -13.83 -43.55 -23.18
N ALA A 193 -12.54 -43.41 -23.41
CA ALA A 193 -11.53 -43.65 -22.39
C ALA A 193 -11.49 -42.47 -21.39
N PRO A 194 -11.02 -42.69 -20.13
CA PRO A 194 -10.98 -41.64 -19.11
C PRO A 194 -10.17 -40.39 -19.48
N ASP A 195 -9.18 -40.52 -20.36
CA ASP A 195 -8.31 -39.45 -20.88
C ASP A 195 -8.95 -38.63 -22.01
N GLU A 196 -9.99 -39.16 -22.65
CA GLU A 196 -10.82 -38.48 -23.66
C GLU A 196 -11.96 -37.67 -23.04
N MET A 197 -12.19 -37.80 -21.72
CA MET A 197 -13.20 -37.03 -21.00
C MET A 197 -12.77 -35.55 -20.87
N PRO A 198 -13.70 -34.59 -21.00
CA PRO A 198 -13.41 -33.17 -20.79
C PRO A 198 -12.73 -32.93 -19.44
N LYS A 199 -11.68 -32.09 -19.42
CA LYS A 199 -10.89 -31.82 -18.22
C LYS A 199 -11.67 -30.96 -17.22
N THR A 200 -11.45 -31.19 -15.92
CA THR A 200 -12.00 -30.34 -14.85
C THR A 200 -11.13 -29.11 -14.60
N ALA A 201 -11.73 -28.01 -14.14
CA ALA A 201 -10.99 -26.82 -13.71
C ALA A 201 -9.89 -27.11 -12.65
N LEU A 202 -10.07 -28.14 -11.83
CA LEU A 202 -9.07 -28.58 -10.84
C LEU A 202 -7.78 -29.16 -11.47
N HIS A 203 -7.86 -29.70 -12.68
CA HIS A 203 -6.71 -30.28 -13.40
C HIS A 203 -5.80 -29.18 -13.97
N ASP A 204 -6.37 -28.03 -14.34
CA ASP A 204 -5.61 -26.88 -14.84
C ASP A 204 -4.87 -26.15 -13.69
N ALA A 205 -5.43 -26.16 -12.47
CA ALA A 205 -4.78 -25.64 -11.27
C ALA A 205 -3.52 -26.41 -10.88
N GLY A 206 -3.49 -27.75 -11.04
CA GLY A 206 -2.31 -28.56 -10.74
C GLY A 206 -1.12 -28.27 -11.65
N ARG A 207 -1.36 -27.97 -12.92
CA ARG A 207 -0.32 -27.57 -13.87
C ARG A 207 0.21 -26.15 -13.58
N PHE A 208 -0.67 -25.26 -13.13
CA PHE A 208 -0.32 -23.92 -12.69
C PHE A 208 0.53 -23.91 -11.41
N LEU A 209 0.20 -24.76 -10.43
CA LEU A 209 0.98 -24.92 -9.20
C LEU A 209 2.38 -25.49 -9.45
N LEU A 210 2.55 -26.42 -10.39
CA LEU A 210 3.86 -26.93 -10.80
C LEU A 210 4.71 -25.85 -11.48
N GLN A 211 4.10 -24.98 -12.29
CA GLN A 211 4.79 -23.85 -12.91
C GLN A 211 5.20 -22.80 -11.88
N ILE A 212 4.33 -22.48 -10.91
CA ILE A 212 4.66 -21.59 -9.79
C ILE A 212 5.79 -22.16 -8.95
N ALA A 213 5.75 -23.45 -8.60
CA ALA A 213 6.83 -24.08 -7.83
C ALA A 213 8.17 -24.01 -8.56
N SER A 214 8.18 -24.21 -9.89
CA SER A 214 9.41 -24.09 -10.70
C SER A 214 9.93 -22.65 -10.80
N LEU A 215 9.04 -21.66 -10.89
CA LEU A 215 9.40 -20.24 -10.92
C LEU A 215 9.86 -19.75 -9.55
N ALA A 216 9.21 -20.21 -8.47
CA ALA A 216 9.60 -19.90 -7.10
C ALA A 216 10.98 -20.47 -6.76
N LEU A 217 11.30 -21.69 -7.23
CA LEU A 217 12.63 -22.28 -7.07
C LEU A 217 13.69 -21.50 -7.85
N ALA A 218 13.39 -21.10 -9.09
CA ALA A 218 14.30 -20.27 -9.89
C ALA A 218 14.51 -18.88 -9.27
N ALA A 219 13.44 -18.24 -8.79
CA ALA A 219 13.51 -16.97 -8.08
C ALA A 219 14.28 -17.10 -6.76
N ALA A 220 14.08 -18.16 -5.99
CA ALA A 220 14.84 -18.42 -4.76
C ALA A 220 16.33 -18.65 -5.03
N LEU A 221 16.69 -19.26 -6.17
CA LEU A 221 18.10 -19.40 -6.57
C LEU A 221 18.71 -18.08 -7.03
N VAL A 222 17.95 -17.23 -7.73
CA VAL A 222 18.42 -15.90 -8.15
C VAL A 222 18.52 -14.94 -6.96
N ILE A 223 17.53 -14.94 -6.08
CA ILE A 223 17.51 -14.14 -4.84
C ILE A 223 18.58 -14.66 -3.89
N GLY A 224 18.65 -15.96 -3.63
CA GLY A 224 19.67 -16.55 -2.77
C GLY A 224 21.08 -16.38 -3.32
N GLY A 225 21.26 -16.57 -4.63
CA GLY A 225 22.53 -16.27 -5.30
C GLY A 225 22.86 -14.78 -5.31
N GLY A 226 21.85 -13.91 -5.43
CA GLY A 226 22.00 -12.45 -5.37
C GLY A 226 22.32 -11.95 -3.96
N ILE A 227 21.71 -12.53 -2.92
CA ILE A 227 22.01 -12.25 -1.51
C ILE A 227 23.42 -12.74 -1.18
N LEU A 228 23.79 -13.96 -1.56
CA LEU A 228 25.16 -14.45 -1.37
C LEU A 228 26.19 -13.61 -2.13
N LEU A 229 25.85 -13.16 -3.34
CA LEU A 229 26.71 -12.27 -4.11
C LEU A 229 26.76 -10.87 -3.49
N LEU A 230 25.66 -10.35 -2.96
CA LEU A 230 25.62 -9.10 -2.20
C LEU A 230 26.44 -9.23 -0.93
N GLU A 231 26.26 -10.26 -0.09
CA GLU A 231 27.12 -10.52 1.08
C GLU A 231 28.61 -10.67 0.72
N GLN A 232 28.93 -11.12 -0.49
CA GLN A 232 30.31 -11.25 -0.96
C GLN A 232 30.86 -9.99 -1.64
N LEU A 233 30.00 -9.06 -2.04
CA LEU A 233 30.34 -7.78 -2.69
C LEU A 233 30.19 -6.57 -1.74
N SER A 234 29.34 -6.68 -0.74
CA SER A 234 29.37 -5.88 0.48
C SER A 234 30.72 -6.17 1.11
N GLY A 235 31.65 -5.22 0.98
CA GLY A 235 32.81 -5.21 1.87
C GLY A 235 32.32 -5.21 3.32
N PRO A 236 33.20 -5.52 4.30
CA PRO A 236 32.85 -5.18 5.68
C PRO A 236 32.47 -3.70 5.67
N GLY A 237 31.22 -3.38 6.05
CA GLY A 237 30.91 -2.00 6.41
C GLY A 237 31.99 -1.56 7.39
N GLU A 238 32.51 -0.34 7.22
CA GLU A 238 33.36 0.21 8.28
C GLU A 238 32.57 0.11 9.58
N GLU A 239 33.05 -0.68 10.53
CA GLU A 239 32.47 -0.70 11.87
C GLU A 239 32.71 0.69 12.44
N TYR A 240 31.69 1.53 12.41
CA TYR A 240 31.68 2.81 13.12
C TYR A 240 31.52 2.48 14.61
N GLU A 241 32.61 2.02 15.24
CA GLU A 241 32.60 1.69 16.66
C GLU A 241 32.40 2.97 17.50
N THR A 242 31.61 2.84 18.58
CA THR A 242 31.51 3.85 19.63
C THR A 242 32.40 3.44 20.80
N ASP A 243 33.27 4.34 21.26
CA ASP A 243 34.20 4.10 22.36
C ASP A 243 33.73 4.83 23.62
N ILE A 244 32.57 4.41 24.14
CA ILE A 244 31.95 5.03 25.30
C ILE A 244 32.62 4.50 26.57
N ASP A 245 33.38 5.35 27.25
CA ASP A 245 33.82 5.09 28.62
C ASP A 245 32.69 5.40 29.61
N TRP A 246 31.90 4.37 29.94
CA TRP A 246 30.78 4.46 30.89
C TRP A 246 31.15 5.02 32.27
N GLN A 247 32.42 4.88 32.67
CA GLN A 247 32.93 5.34 33.96
C GLN A 247 33.64 6.69 33.87
N GLN A 248 33.67 7.30 32.68
CA GLN A 248 34.21 8.64 32.49
C GLN A 248 33.47 9.63 33.40
N PRO A 249 34.20 10.45 34.19
CA PRO A 249 33.59 11.43 35.06
C PRO A 249 32.82 12.50 34.29
N VAL A 250 31.67 12.88 34.82
CA VAL A 250 30.85 14.01 34.33
C VAL A 250 30.76 15.05 35.43
N ASP A 251 30.97 16.33 35.08
CA ASP A 251 30.77 17.45 36.00
C ASP A 251 29.30 17.87 35.99
N HIS A 252 28.50 17.20 36.83
CA HIS A 252 27.08 17.49 36.98
C HIS A 252 26.63 17.28 38.43
N ALA A 253 25.62 18.03 38.88
CA ALA A 253 25.17 18.00 40.28
C ALA A 253 24.50 16.68 40.67
N ASP A 254 23.77 16.07 39.75
CA ASP A 254 22.90 14.91 40.02
C ASP A 254 23.40 13.58 39.42
N CYS A 255 24.53 13.59 38.71
CA CYS A 255 25.16 12.38 38.15
C CYS A 255 26.68 12.57 38.04
N ALA A 256 27.46 11.52 38.26
CA ALA A 256 28.93 11.62 38.33
C ALA A 256 29.66 10.91 37.18
N THR A 257 28.98 10.08 36.39
CA THR A 257 29.56 9.34 35.26
C THR A 257 28.63 9.32 34.06
N ILE A 258 29.15 9.01 32.87
CA ILE A 258 28.35 8.84 31.64
C ILE A 258 27.19 7.87 31.86
N GLU A 259 27.44 6.72 32.52
CA GLU A 259 26.39 5.75 32.81
C GLU A 259 25.30 6.31 33.73
N GLU A 260 25.68 7.02 34.79
CA GLU A 260 24.72 7.63 35.72
C GLU A 260 23.90 8.74 35.05
N CYS A 261 24.53 9.59 34.23
CA CYS A 261 23.84 10.66 33.51
C CYS A 261 22.90 10.11 32.44
N ARG A 262 23.30 9.06 31.70
CA ARG A 262 22.39 8.35 30.79
C ARG A 262 21.16 7.83 31.53
N GLN A 263 21.36 7.09 32.62
CA GLN A 263 20.27 6.53 33.41
C GLN A 263 19.36 7.61 34.02
N LEU A 264 19.93 8.75 34.44
CA LEU A 264 19.15 9.86 34.97
C LEU A 264 18.30 10.52 33.87
N GLY A 265 18.89 10.80 32.71
CA GLY A 265 18.13 11.32 31.57
C GLY A 265 17.03 10.36 31.11
N ASP A 266 17.31 9.06 31.07
CA ASP A 266 16.30 8.05 30.71
C ASP A 266 15.14 8.01 31.71
N ARG A 267 15.40 8.24 33.01
CA ARG A 267 14.34 8.41 34.01
C ARG A 267 13.53 9.69 33.79
N TYR A 268 14.18 10.82 33.48
CA TYR A 268 13.46 12.06 33.20
C TYR A 268 12.59 11.93 31.95
N LEU A 269 13.06 11.23 30.92
CA LEU A 269 12.29 10.95 29.72
C LEU A 269 11.06 10.07 30.00
N ASP A 270 11.23 9.01 30.81
CA ASP A 270 10.12 8.15 31.25
C ASP A 270 9.08 8.95 32.06
N GLU A 271 9.51 9.77 33.02
CA GLU A 271 8.61 10.65 33.78
C GLU A 271 7.94 11.71 32.90
N LEU A 272 8.64 12.26 31.90
CA LEU A 272 8.09 13.26 30.99
C LEU A 272 6.92 12.71 30.17
N SER A 273 6.94 11.41 29.86
CA SER A 273 5.87 10.74 29.10
C SER A 273 4.50 10.76 29.79
N ASP A 274 4.44 10.98 31.10
CA ASP A 274 3.19 11.19 31.85
C ASP A 274 2.54 12.56 31.57
N TYR A 275 3.31 13.53 31.05
CA TYR A 275 2.88 14.92 30.85
C TYR A 275 2.74 15.29 29.37
N ILE A 276 3.61 14.77 28.51
CA ILE A 276 3.61 15.04 27.08
C ILE A 276 4.12 13.84 26.28
N ASP A 277 3.45 13.56 25.16
CA ASP A 277 3.97 12.66 24.14
C ASP A 277 5.02 13.41 23.30
N ILE A 278 6.29 13.29 23.70
CA ILE A 278 7.40 13.97 23.03
C ILE A 278 7.64 13.43 21.62
N ASP A 279 6.90 12.43 21.12
CA ASP A 279 6.97 11.92 19.75
C ASP A 279 5.72 12.28 18.90
N GLU A 280 4.75 13.01 19.47
CA GLU A 280 3.56 13.47 18.74
C GLU A 280 3.94 14.30 17.49
N GLU A 281 3.47 13.89 16.32
CA GLU A 281 3.63 14.63 15.06
C GLU A 281 2.33 15.36 14.68
N PRO A 282 2.38 16.66 14.35
CA PRO A 282 1.20 17.39 13.89
C PRO A 282 0.78 16.97 12.48
N HIS A 283 -0.50 17.16 12.18
CA HIS A 283 -0.93 17.19 10.78
C HIS A 283 -0.46 18.48 10.12
N ILE A 284 0.51 18.36 9.23
CA ILE A 284 1.09 19.52 8.53
C ILE A 284 0.33 19.76 7.21
N PHE A 285 -0.19 20.97 7.06
CA PHE A 285 -0.65 21.49 5.77
C PHE A 285 0.48 22.34 5.18
N ILE A 286 0.86 22.08 3.93
CA ILE A 286 1.95 22.83 3.28
C ILE A 286 1.35 23.98 2.46
N GLU A 287 1.64 25.21 2.87
CA GLU A 287 1.36 26.44 2.15
C GLU A 287 2.68 27.17 1.88
N ASN A 288 3.04 27.36 0.62
CA ASN A 288 4.29 28.04 0.27
C ASN A 288 4.05 29.54 0.06
N ARG A 289 4.65 30.39 0.92
CA ARG A 289 4.66 31.85 0.82
C ARG A 289 6.09 32.38 0.87
N SER A 290 6.28 33.63 0.47
CA SER A 290 7.54 34.32 0.71
C SER A 290 7.74 34.56 2.21
N ARG A 291 8.93 34.21 2.73
CA ARG A 291 9.31 34.49 4.11
C ARG A 291 9.14 35.98 4.42
N THR A 292 8.42 36.28 5.50
CA THR A 292 8.18 37.63 6.00
C THR A 292 8.54 37.68 7.48
N ASP A 293 9.44 38.60 7.83
CA ASP A 293 9.78 38.89 9.22
C ASP A 293 8.75 39.86 9.81
N TYR A 294 8.14 39.47 10.92
CA TYR A 294 7.11 40.25 11.60
C TYR A 294 7.70 41.05 12.74
N ILE A 295 8.30 40.41 13.73
CA ILE A 295 8.89 41.09 14.89
C ILE A 295 10.27 40.53 15.15
N THR A 296 11.27 41.39 15.31
CA THR A 296 12.62 40.98 15.70
C THR A 296 13.02 41.68 16.98
N TYR A 297 13.15 40.92 18.06
CA TYR A 297 13.63 41.40 19.36
C TYR A 297 15.14 41.34 19.46
N ARG A 298 15.70 42.25 20.24
CA ARG A 298 17.03 42.06 20.85
C ARG A 298 16.88 41.24 22.12
N VAL A 299 17.84 40.37 22.36
CA VAL A 299 18.00 39.61 23.59
C VAL A 299 19.13 40.26 24.37
N ASP A 300 18.90 40.58 25.65
CA ASP A 300 19.95 41.09 26.54
C ASP A 300 20.76 39.97 27.21
N ASP A 301 21.81 40.35 27.96
CA ASP A 301 22.72 39.40 28.62
C ASP A 301 22.01 38.54 29.69
N GLU A 302 20.84 38.98 30.17
CA GLU A 302 19.97 38.24 31.08
C GLU A 302 18.85 37.46 30.36
N LEU A 303 18.96 37.31 29.03
CA LEU A 303 18.03 36.60 28.14
C LEU A 303 16.61 37.20 28.10
N ASN A 304 16.44 38.47 28.47
CA ASN A 304 15.17 39.16 28.32
C ASN A 304 15.02 39.76 26.92
N LEU A 305 13.78 39.73 26.42
CA LEU A 305 13.41 40.37 25.17
C LEU A 305 13.27 41.89 25.37
N ALA A 306 14.19 42.66 24.82
CA ALA A 306 14.16 44.11 24.77
C ALA A 306 13.21 44.64 23.67
N ASP A 307 13.15 45.96 23.49
CA ASP A 307 12.32 46.60 22.46
C ASP A 307 12.65 46.05 21.05
N PRO A 308 11.64 45.75 20.22
CA PRO A 308 11.85 45.19 18.90
C PRO A 308 12.60 46.18 17.98
N VAL A 309 13.57 45.65 17.24
CA VAL A 309 14.33 46.39 16.21
C VAL A 309 13.51 46.53 14.94
N HIS A 310 12.60 45.58 14.72
CA HIS A 310 11.67 45.53 13.61
C HIS A 310 10.32 45.03 14.11
N GLU A 311 9.23 45.68 13.68
CA GLU A 311 7.88 45.36 14.12
C GLU A 311 6.86 45.63 13.01
N ASN A 312 6.14 44.58 12.61
CA ASN A 312 5.00 44.59 11.72
C ASN A 312 3.81 43.97 12.46
N THR A 313 2.59 44.25 11.98
CA THR A 313 1.38 43.61 12.50
C THR A 313 1.44 42.09 12.28
N LEU A 314 1.30 41.33 13.37
CA LEU A 314 1.18 39.88 13.34
C LEU A 314 -0.12 39.47 12.61
N PRO A 315 -0.06 38.55 11.63
CA PRO A 315 -1.22 38.11 10.87
C PRO A 315 -2.07 37.07 11.63
N VAL A 316 -1.51 36.45 12.67
CA VAL A 316 -2.13 35.43 13.53
C VAL A 316 -1.58 35.56 14.94
N GLY A 317 -2.30 35.03 15.92
CA GLY A 317 -1.88 35.03 17.32
C GLY A 317 -1.65 36.41 17.90
N THR A 318 -0.95 36.43 19.02
CA THR A 318 -0.60 37.63 19.78
C THR A 318 0.89 37.63 20.08
N GLU A 319 1.42 38.82 20.37
CA GLU A 319 2.82 38.96 20.76
C GLU A 319 3.16 38.15 22.02
N GLU A 320 2.26 38.15 23.00
CA GLU A 320 2.40 37.39 24.26
C GLU A 320 2.52 35.88 24.01
N GLU A 321 1.66 35.32 23.16
CA GLU A 321 1.71 33.90 22.78
C GLU A 321 3.04 33.50 22.14
N PHE A 322 3.64 34.37 21.31
CA PHE A 322 4.91 34.07 20.65
C PHE A 322 6.13 34.35 21.53
N ARG A 323 6.04 35.32 22.44
CA ARG A 323 7.06 35.52 23.49
C ARG A 323 7.14 34.31 24.43
N GLU A 324 6.04 33.58 24.62
CA GLU A 324 6.06 32.31 25.37
C GLU A 324 6.90 31.22 24.70
N ILE A 325 7.14 31.30 23.38
CA ILE A 325 8.08 30.40 22.69
C ILE A 325 9.52 30.69 23.15
N TRP A 326 9.88 31.97 23.29
CA TRP A 326 11.17 32.36 23.84
C TRP A 326 11.34 31.94 25.29
N HIS A 327 10.31 32.14 26.13
CA HIS A 327 10.32 31.68 27.52
C HIS A 327 10.51 30.17 27.63
N ARG A 328 9.87 29.38 26.75
CA ARG A 328 10.11 27.93 26.67
C ARG A 328 11.55 27.60 26.29
N PHE A 329 12.09 28.27 25.27
CA PHE A 329 13.47 28.03 24.83
C PHE A 329 14.49 28.27 25.94
N THR A 330 14.36 29.40 26.66
CA THR A 330 15.26 29.76 27.76
C THR A 330 15.00 29.01 29.06
N ALA A 331 13.80 28.42 29.24
CA ALA A 331 13.51 27.53 30.34
C ALA A 331 14.12 26.14 30.14
N ILE A 332 14.16 25.64 28.90
CA ILE A 332 14.62 24.28 28.59
C ILE A 332 16.14 24.22 28.41
N ILE A 333 16.71 25.18 27.68
CA ILE A 333 18.16 25.22 27.43
C ILE A 333 18.86 26.00 28.55
N PRO A 334 19.93 25.45 29.17
CA PRO A 334 20.65 26.15 30.24
C PRO A 334 21.17 27.53 29.78
N PRO A 335 20.97 28.61 30.57
CA PRO A 335 21.30 29.98 30.16
C PRO A 335 22.74 30.19 29.70
N GLU A 336 23.72 29.53 30.32
CA GLU A 336 25.12 29.59 29.95
C GLU A 336 25.39 29.08 28.53
N ARG A 337 24.50 28.25 27.99
CA ARG A 337 24.57 27.72 26.63
C ARG A 337 23.97 28.68 25.59
N LEU A 338 23.28 29.73 26.01
CA LEU A 338 22.59 30.69 25.13
C LEU A 338 23.29 32.05 25.03
N THR A 339 24.51 32.19 25.56
CA THR A 339 25.25 33.46 25.64
C THR A 339 25.54 34.13 24.29
N THR A 340 25.47 33.40 23.18
CA THR A 340 25.65 33.94 21.82
C THR A 340 24.35 34.39 21.16
N VAL A 341 23.18 34.08 21.76
CA VAL A 341 21.87 34.41 21.20
C VAL A 341 21.52 35.85 21.55
N THR A 342 21.56 36.73 20.55
CA THR A 342 21.34 38.18 20.71
C THR A 342 20.07 38.65 20.03
N GLY A 343 19.39 37.78 19.27
CA GLY A 343 18.17 38.09 18.54
C GLY A 343 17.11 36.99 18.63
N PHE A 344 15.85 37.40 18.68
CA PHE A 344 14.70 36.51 18.56
C PHE A 344 13.74 37.06 17.51
N ASN A 345 13.51 36.30 16.44
CA ASN A 345 12.74 36.70 15.27
C ASN A 345 11.45 35.88 15.14
N LEU A 346 10.34 36.58 14.95
CA LEU A 346 9.05 36.01 14.60
C LEU A 346 8.86 36.21 13.10
N PHE A 347 8.84 35.11 12.34
CA PHE A 347 8.63 35.15 10.89
C PHE A 347 7.47 34.25 10.48
N SER A 348 7.09 34.30 9.21
CA SER A 348 6.40 33.16 8.59
C SER A 348 6.70 33.06 7.10
N ASP A 349 6.77 31.83 6.59
CA ASP A 349 6.80 31.52 5.15
C ASP A 349 5.58 30.71 4.67
N GLY A 350 4.52 30.65 5.50
CA GLY A 350 3.32 29.86 5.25
C GLY A 350 3.14 28.82 6.36
N GLU A 351 2.37 27.77 6.09
CA GLU A 351 2.27 26.60 6.97
C GLU A 351 3.13 25.47 6.39
N GLY A 352 3.81 24.72 7.23
CA GLY A 352 4.51 23.48 6.87
C GLY A 352 5.78 23.62 6.04
N ASN A 353 6.41 24.80 5.97
CA ASN A 353 7.77 24.91 5.42
C ASN A 353 8.81 25.07 6.56
N THR A 354 9.37 26.27 6.75
CA THR A 354 10.47 26.47 7.70
C THR A 354 9.90 26.68 9.10
N LEU A 355 10.01 25.68 9.98
CA LEU A 355 9.47 25.77 11.35
C LEU A 355 10.23 26.78 12.22
N ALA A 356 11.55 26.79 12.07
CA ALA A 356 12.48 27.69 12.74
C ALA A 356 13.78 27.78 11.94
N TYR A 357 14.64 28.72 12.33
CA TYR A 357 16.01 28.79 11.84
C TYR A 357 16.92 29.45 12.87
N VAL A 358 18.21 29.22 12.75
CA VAL A 358 19.24 30.06 13.38
C VAL A 358 20.09 30.75 12.33
N ASP A 359 20.26 32.06 12.50
CA ASP A 359 21.23 32.85 11.73
C ASP A 359 22.40 33.18 12.65
N ILE A 360 23.52 32.48 12.42
CA ILE A 360 24.73 32.58 13.23
C ILE A 360 25.71 33.48 12.49
N GLN A 361 26.05 34.60 13.13
CA GLN A 361 26.97 35.61 12.62
C GLN A 361 28.03 35.92 13.68
N ALA A 362 29.11 36.57 13.26
CA ALA A 362 30.21 36.93 14.17
C ALA A 362 29.79 37.92 15.28
N ASP A 363 28.73 38.72 15.07
CA ASP A 363 28.19 39.69 16.04
C ASP A 363 27.01 39.17 16.86
N GLY A 364 26.59 37.91 16.63
CA GLY A 364 25.59 37.23 17.44
C GLY A 364 24.74 36.24 16.64
N THR A 365 23.91 35.50 17.38
CA THR A 365 22.97 34.52 16.81
C THR A 365 21.54 34.99 16.94
N THR A 366 20.77 34.87 15.87
CA THR A 366 19.33 35.11 15.88
C THR A 366 18.58 33.78 15.78
N LEU A 367 17.71 33.49 16.75
CA LEU A 367 16.73 32.41 16.67
C LEU A 367 15.46 32.93 16.01
N GLY A 368 15.09 32.39 14.85
CA GLY A 368 13.83 32.64 14.17
C GLY A 368 12.82 31.52 14.42
N VAL A 369 11.57 31.85 14.71
CA VAL A 369 10.47 30.86 14.83
C VAL A 369 9.28 31.25 13.96
N ASP A 370 8.66 30.27 13.30
CA ASP A 370 7.47 30.51 12.49
C ASP A 370 6.23 30.69 13.40
N ILE A 371 5.52 31.79 13.20
CA ILE A 371 4.30 32.11 13.96
C ILE A 371 3.09 31.22 13.61
N ARG A 372 3.13 30.49 12.49
CA ARG A 372 2.06 29.59 12.03
C ARG A 372 2.28 28.13 12.38
N ASP A 373 3.54 27.69 12.43
CA ASP A 373 3.90 26.27 12.60
C ASP A 373 4.24 25.88 14.05
N ASN A 374 3.68 26.60 15.03
CA ASN A 374 4.01 26.43 16.46
C ASN A 374 2.85 25.90 17.33
N THR A 375 1.79 25.36 16.70
CA THR A 375 0.55 24.98 17.40
C THR A 375 0.63 23.62 18.11
N ASN A 376 1.57 22.74 17.72
CA ASN A 376 1.85 21.50 18.42
C ASN A 376 3.08 21.66 19.33
N ARG A 377 2.89 21.37 20.62
CA ARG A 377 3.90 21.61 21.65
C ARG A 377 5.10 20.65 21.55
N ALA A 378 4.84 19.36 21.33
CA ALA A 378 5.90 18.35 21.24
C ALA A 378 6.81 18.61 20.03
N ALA A 379 6.22 18.91 18.88
CA ALA A 379 6.95 19.34 17.69
C ALA A 379 7.74 20.63 17.95
N GLN A 380 7.16 21.61 18.66
CA GLN A 380 7.90 22.81 19.00
C GLN A 380 9.12 22.53 19.89
N TYR A 381 9.02 21.65 20.89
CA TYR A 381 10.19 21.27 21.70
C TYR A 381 11.28 20.63 20.85
N ARG A 382 10.93 19.70 19.96
CA ARG A 382 11.92 19.11 19.03
C ARG A 382 12.55 20.17 18.14
N THR A 383 11.75 21.09 17.58
CA THR A 383 12.27 22.19 16.76
C THR A 383 13.23 23.09 17.54
N LEU A 384 12.88 23.48 18.77
CA LEU A 384 13.75 24.32 19.61
C LEU A 384 15.06 23.61 19.99
N ILE A 385 14.98 22.31 20.30
CA ILE A 385 16.16 21.47 20.57
C ILE A 385 17.02 21.31 19.30
N HIS A 386 16.40 21.17 18.13
CA HIS A 386 17.07 21.13 16.83
C HIS A 386 17.84 22.42 16.54
N GLU A 387 17.19 23.58 16.72
CA GLU A 387 17.85 24.87 16.54
C GLU A 387 19.00 25.08 17.54
N TYR A 388 18.85 24.59 18.77
CA TYR A 388 19.97 24.57 19.71
C TYR A 388 21.11 23.64 19.25
N GLY A 389 20.80 22.50 18.64
CA GLY A 389 21.80 21.63 18.00
C GLY A 389 22.65 22.36 16.96
N HIS A 390 22.05 23.28 16.20
CA HIS A 390 22.80 24.19 15.32
C HIS A 390 23.65 25.19 16.10
N ILE A 391 23.10 25.86 17.12
CA ILE A 391 23.83 26.81 17.97
C ILE A 391 25.07 26.16 18.61
N HIS A 392 24.92 24.91 19.06
CA HIS A 392 25.97 24.15 19.71
C HIS A 392 27.08 23.72 18.73
N SER A 393 26.71 23.24 17.54
CA SER A 393 27.66 22.66 16.57
C SER A 393 28.28 23.65 15.59
N LEU A 394 27.74 24.87 15.50
CA LEU A 394 28.16 25.89 14.53
C LEU A 394 28.57 27.22 15.19
N PRO A 395 29.32 27.26 16.31
CA PRO A 395 29.68 28.53 16.92
C PRO A 395 30.47 29.39 15.91
N ALA A 396 30.21 30.70 15.87
CA ALA A 396 30.80 31.58 14.86
C ALA A 396 32.35 31.58 14.85
N GLY A 397 32.99 31.24 15.98
CA GLY A 397 34.44 31.12 16.09
C GLY A 397 35.06 29.91 15.37
N ASP A 398 34.24 28.95 14.95
CA ASP A 398 34.65 27.75 14.22
C ASP A 398 34.72 27.99 12.68
N PHE A 399 34.50 29.23 12.25
CA PHE A 399 34.51 29.61 10.84
C PHE A 399 35.56 30.70 10.58
N THR A 400 36.23 30.62 9.43
CA THR A 400 37.26 31.59 9.04
C THR A 400 36.69 33.02 8.96
N ASP A 401 37.43 33.99 9.53
CA ASP A 401 37.10 35.42 9.51
C ASP A 401 36.73 35.92 8.10
N GLY A 402 35.57 36.56 7.99
CA GLY A 402 35.05 37.12 6.74
C GLY A 402 34.11 36.20 5.97
N CYS A 403 33.87 34.98 6.45
CA CYS A 403 32.72 34.18 6.04
C CYS A 403 31.44 34.75 6.66
N GLY A 404 30.39 34.87 5.85
CA GLY A 404 29.16 35.58 6.21
C GLY A 404 28.12 34.71 6.91
N GLY A 405 28.56 33.64 7.59
CA GLY A 405 27.71 32.64 8.20
C GLY A 405 28.41 31.30 8.41
N THR A 406 27.66 30.22 8.22
CA THR A 406 28.06 28.83 8.54
C THR A 406 28.34 28.00 7.28
N GLU A 407 28.99 28.59 6.27
CA GLU A 407 29.38 27.87 5.06
C GLU A 407 30.46 26.81 5.35
N LEU A 408 30.24 25.57 4.90
CA LEU A 408 31.10 24.42 5.24
C LEU A 408 32.52 24.51 4.66
N ASP A 409 32.73 25.27 3.59
CA ASP A 409 34.05 25.52 3.02
C ASP A 409 34.89 26.51 3.85
N CYS A 410 34.26 27.19 4.81
CA CYS A 410 34.89 28.06 5.79
C CYS A 410 35.11 27.41 7.16
N LEU A 411 34.69 26.15 7.33
CA LEU A 411 34.76 25.46 8.62
C LEU A 411 36.22 25.15 8.99
N GLU A 412 36.64 25.55 10.18
CA GLU A 412 37.98 25.29 10.71
C GLU A 412 38.17 23.79 11.00
N GLN A 413 39.40 23.29 10.87
CA GLN A 413 39.68 21.84 10.91
C GLN A 413 39.48 21.20 12.29
N ASP A 414 39.62 21.99 13.35
CA ASP A 414 39.43 21.57 14.75
C ASP A 414 38.02 21.86 15.28
N ALA A 415 37.13 22.40 14.44
CA ALA A 415 35.73 22.61 14.77
C ALA A 415 35.03 21.29 15.10
N LEU A 416 34.05 21.34 16.01
CA LEU A 416 33.25 20.18 16.39
C LEU A 416 32.59 19.53 15.17
N LEU A 417 31.98 20.34 14.31
CA LEU A 417 31.34 19.83 13.09
C LEU A 417 32.34 19.23 12.10
N ALA A 418 33.59 19.72 12.05
CA ALA A 418 34.61 19.15 11.17
C ALA A 418 34.96 17.71 11.59
N GLY A 419 35.06 17.47 12.90
CA GLY A 419 35.21 16.11 13.45
C GLY A 419 34.02 15.21 13.14
N TYR A 420 32.79 15.75 13.23
CA TYR A 420 31.58 15.02 12.88
C TYR A 420 31.53 14.66 11.38
N ILE A 421 31.91 15.59 10.50
CA ILE A 421 31.99 15.35 9.05
C ILE A 421 33.02 14.27 8.74
N GLU A 422 34.21 14.38 9.32
CA GLU A 422 35.29 13.41 9.09
C GLU A 422 34.86 12.00 9.53
N ARG A 423 34.22 11.88 10.70
CA ARG A 423 33.83 10.59 11.26
C ARG A 423 32.66 9.94 10.51
N PHE A 424 31.64 10.71 10.11
CA PHE A 424 30.36 10.14 9.65
C PHE A 424 29.99 10.46 8.20
N TRP A 425 30.60 11.47 7.57
CA TRP A 425 30.25 11.93 6.22
C TRP A 425 31.35 11.75 5.17
N SER A 426 32.60 11.51 5.58
CA SER A 426 33.76 11.36 4.68
C SER A 426 33.55 10.27 3.62
N GLN A 427 32.84 9.19 3.96
CA GLN A 427 32.49 8.09 3.06
C GLN A 427 31.66 8.51 1.82
N TYR A 428 30.86 9.56 1.92
CA TYR A 428 30.04 10.02 0.79
C TYR A 428 30.87 10.84 -0.21
N GLY A 429 31.88 11.56 0.28
CA GLY A 429 32.73 12.48 -0.48
C GLY A 429 32.12 13.87 -0.68
N ASP A 430 32.99 14.87 -0.85
CA ASP A 430 32.70 16.31 -0.76
C ASP A 430 31.48 16.80 -1.55
N LYS A 431 31.21 16.18 -2.71
CA LYS A 431 30.09 16.57 -3.59
C LYS A 431 28.71 16.35 -2.96
N TRP A 432 28.62 15.56 -1.88
CA TRP A 432 27.40 15.25 -1.15
C TRP A 432 27.28 15.99 0.19
N LEU A 433 28.26 16.81 0.58
CA LEU A 433 28.19 17.58 1.84
C LEU A 433 27.14 18.69 1.79
N GLU A 434 26.76 19.16 0.61
CA GLU A 434 25.72 20.18 0.46
C GLU A 434 24.72 19.77 -0.64
N ASN A 435 23.68 19.06 -0.21
CA ASN A 435 22.64 18.52 -1.08
C ASN A 435 21.44 19.45 -1.22
N LYS A 436 21.32 20.53 -0.43
CA LYS A 436 20.15 21.43 -0.49
C LYS A 436 19.96 22.08 -1.86
N TYR A 437 21.05 22.24 -2.62
CA TYR A 437 21.03 22.80 -3.98
C TYR A 437 20.85 21.76 -5.08
N LYS A 438 20.80 20.47 -4.75
CA LYS A 438 20.58 19.38 -5.72
C LYS A 438 19.09 19.24 -6.05
N SER A 439 18.80 18.59 -7.17
CA SER A 439 17.42 18.30 -7.56
C SER A 439 16.76 17.30 -6.60
N ASP A 440 15.43 17.34 -6.47
CA ASP A 440 14.70 16.41 -5.61
C ASP A 440 15.01 14.92 -5.90
N PRO A 441 15.11 14.47 -7.16
CA PRO A 441 15.50 13.10 -7.47
C PRO A 441 16.92 12.73 -6.99
N GLU A 442 17.87 13.68 -7.00
CA GLU A 442 19.22 13.43 -6.50
C GLU A 442 19.25 13.30 -4.98
N LYS A 443 18.51 14.17 -4.27
CA LYS A 443 18.36 14.10 -2.81
C LYS A 443 17.70 12.80 -2.39
N GLU A 444 16.59 12.43 -3.03
CA GLU A 444 15.87 11.19 -2.77
C GLU A 444 16.74 9.96 -3.06
N ALA A 445 17.49 9.96 -4.17
CA ALA A 445 18.42 8.88 -4.48
C ALA A 445 19.56 8.77 -3.46
N PHE A 446 20.10 9.89 -2.98
CA PHE A 446 21.14 9.89 -1.95
C PHE A 446 20.62 9.31 -0.63
N PHE A 447 19.46 9.78 -0.14
CA PHE A 447 18.84 9.24 1.07
C PHE A 447 18.51 7.74 0.92
N ASN A 448 17.83 7.34 -0.16
CA ASN A 448 17.41 5.94 -0.34
C ASN A 448 18.58 4.95 -0.46
N ASN A 449 19.74 5.38 -0.97
CA ASN A 449 20.93 4.54 -1.04
C ASN A 449 21.70 4.44 0.30
N ASN A 450 21.39 5.32 1.26
CA ASN A 450 22.05 5.47 2.55
C ASN A 450 21.00 5.50 3.68
N ALA A 451 19.90 4.73 3.53
CA ALA A 451 18.72 4.86 4.38
C ALA A 451 18.94 4.39 5.83
N GLU A 452 19.98 3.60 6.09
CA GLU A 452 20.39 3.17 7.43
C GLU A 452 21.32 4.21 8.11
N ASP A 453 21.71 5.25 7.39
CA ASP A 453 22.64 6.27 7.87
C ASP A 453 21.93 7.51 8.42
N PHE A 454 20.62 7.64 8.18
CA PHE A 454 19.80 8.81 8.52
C PHE A 454 18.39 8.37 8.96
N TYR A 455 17.82 8.97 10.01
CA TYR A 455 16.43 8.70 10.43
C TYR A 455 15.42 9.32 9.47
N VAL A 456 15.72 10.50 8.93
CA VAL A 456 14.81 11.26 8.06
C VAL A 456 15.55 11.86 6.85
N PRO A 457 14.85 12.05 5.70
CA PRO A 457 15.46 12.65 4.50
C PRO A 457 16.09 14.02 4.71
N TYR A 458 15.61 14.77 5.72
CA TYR A 458 16.12 16.10 6.04
C TYR A 458 17.58 16.08 6.50
N GLN A 459 18.02 15.06 7.25
CA GLN A 459 19.42 14.89 7.66
C GLN A 459 20.36 14.75 6.47
N ALA A 460 19.89 14.08 5.43
CA ALA A 460 20.68 13.82 4.22
C ALA A 460 20.89 15.09 3.37
N LEU A 461 20.38 16.26 3.78
CA LEU A 461 20.62 17.53 3.08
C LEU A 461 22.06 18.02 3.25
N ASN A 462 22.62 17.95 4.46
CA ASN A 462 24.00 18.33 4.76
C ASN A 462 24.36 17.90 6.19
N PRO A 463 25.66 17.88 6.55
CA PRO A 463 26.10 17.52 7.90
C PRO A 463 25.53 18.38 9.03
N LYS A 464 25.14 19.64 8.75
CA LYS A 464 24.58 20.54 9.76
C LYS A 464 23.21 20.06 10.21
N GLU A 465 22.32 19.74 9.26
CA GLU A 465 21.01 19.17 9.57
C GLU A 465 21.13 17.77 10.18
N ASP A 466 22.08 16.96 9.71
CA ASP A 466 22.32 15.65 10.30
C ASP A 466 22.73 15.71 11.78
N TYR A 467 23.63 16.63 12.13
CA TYR A 467 24.01 16.85 13.51
C TYR A 467 22.81 17.31 14.36
N ALA A 468 22.07 18.33 13.91
CA ALA A 468 20.95 18.90 14.66
C ALA A 468 19.79 17.91 14.91
N VAL A 469 19.46 17.08 13.91
CA VAL A 469 18.45 16.02 14.09
C VAL A 469 18.99 14.89 14.98
N THR A 470 20.25 14.48 14.81
CA THR A 470 20.89 13.48 15.68
C THR A 470 20.92 13.95 17.13
N PHE A 471 21.21 15.24 17.36
CA PHE A 471 21.15 15.88 18.67
C PHE A 471 19.75 15.84 19.25
N THR A 472 18.74 16.15 18.45
CA THR A 472 17.33 16.04 18.88
C THR A 472 17.01 14.61 19.30
N ALA A 473 17.38 13.60 18.50
CA ALA A 473 17.19 12.19 18.82
C ALA A 473 17.94 11.75 20.08
N PHE A 474 19.16 12.25 20.30
CA PHE A 474 19.93 12.00 21.52
C PHE A 474 19.24 12.56 22.76
N ILE A 475 18.70 13.77 22.69
CA ILE A 475 18.00 14.40 23.81
C ILE A 475 16.66 13.72 24.09
N THR A 476 15.81 13.57 23.07
CA THR A 476 14.40 13.17 23.25
C THR A 476 14.17 11.67 23.16
N GLY A 477 15.18 10.88 22.81
CA GLY A 477 15.11 9.43 22.68
C GLY A 477 15.86 8.68 23.78
N THR A 478 15.53 7.39 23.94
CA THR A 478 16.40 6.46 24.66
C THR A 478 17.57 6.05 23.77
N MET A 479 18.73 5.74 24.37
CA MET A 479 19.89 5.32 23.59
C MET A 479 19.59 4.01 22.82
N PRO A 480 19.86 3.94 21.51
CA PRO A 480 19.73 2.71 20.74
C PRO A 480 20.56 1.55 21.34
N GLU A 481 19.93 0.37 21.46
CA GLU A 481 20.57 -0.81 22.07
C GLU A 481 21.66 -1.42 21.17
N THR A 482 21.51 -1.29 19.85
CA THR A 482 22.43 -1.82 18.85
C THR A 482 23.17 -0.71 18.11
N ASP A 483 24.36 -1.00 17.63
CA ASP A 483 25.21 -0.15 16.78
C ASP A 483 25.23 -0.64 15.32
N SER A 484 24.21 -1.39 14.90
CA SER A 484 24.15 -2.01 13.57
C SER A 484 23.88 -1.02 12.44
N GLN A 485 23.41 0.19 12.76
CA GLN A 485 23.09 1.24 11.80
C GLN A 485 23.87 2.51 12.13
N LEU A 486 24.35 3.22 11.12
CA LEU A 486 25.13 4.44 11.32
C LEU A 486 24.29 5.55 11.99
N ALA A 487 22.97 5.60 11.73
CA ALA A 487 22.07 6.51 12.46
C ALA A 487 22.10 6.28 13.99
N ASP A 488 22.14 5.01 14.43
CA ASP A 488 22.20 4.64 15.85
C ASP A 488 23.58 4.98 16.43
N VAL A 489 24.65 4.69 15.68
CA VAL A 489 26.03 5.00 16.06
C VAL A 489 26.23 6.49 16.33
N LYS A 490 25.68 7.35 15.47
CA LYS A 490 25.77 8.82 15.64
C LYS A 490 25.16 9.29 16.96
N VAL A 491 24.00 8.77 17.33
CA VAL A 491 23.35 9.08 18.63
C VAL A 491 24.19 8.55 19.80
N ARG A 492 24.68 7.32 19.68
CA ARG A 492 25.52 6.70 20.71
C ARG A 492 26.83 7.45 20.92
N ALA A 493 27.43 7.98 19.86
CA ALA A 493 28.67 8.75 19.92
C ALA A 493 28.55 10.02 20.78
N PHE A 494 27.35 10.56 20.98
CA PHE A 494 27.17 11.73 21.86
C PHE A 494 27.35 11.39 23.34
N TYR A 495 27.31 10.10 23.72
CA TYR A 495 27.69 9.65 25.07
C TYR A 495 29.21 9.53 25.27
N GLU A 496 30.03 9.74 24.24
CA GLU A 496 31.49 9.83 24.38
C GLU A 496 31.92 11.20 24.93
N ASP A 497 31.03 12.19 24.93
CA ASP A 497 31.26 13.54 25.46
C ASP A 497 30.52 13.74 26.80
N PRO A 498 31.25 13.92 27.92
CA PRO A 498 30.65 14.15 29.23
C PRO A 498 29.83 15.44 29.32
N ASP A 499 30.20 16.48 28.56
CA ASP A 499 29.44 17.73 28.53
C ASP A 499 28.08 17.55 27.85
N LEU A 500 28.00 16.71 26.80
CA LEU A 500 26.74 16.36 26.15
C LEU A 500 25.86 15.47 27.03
N ALA A 501 26.46 14.52 27.75
CA ALA A 501 25.73 13.67 28.70
C ALA A 501 25.12 14.50 29.85
N ALA A 502 25.85 15.48 30.38
CA ALA A 502 25.33 16.45 31.35
C ALA A 502 24.22 17.30 30.75
N LEU A 503 24.45 17.86 29.56
CA LEU A 503 23.48 18.72 28.89
C LEU A 503 22.16 18.01 28.58
N ARG A 504 22.19 16.72 28.24
CA ARG A 504 20.98 15.90 28.09
C ARG A 504 20.18 15.83 29.38
N VAL A 505 20.85 15.64 30.51
CA VAL A 505 20.20 15.61 31.83
C VAL A 505 19.56 16.95 32.15
N ASP A 506 20.29 18.06 31.94
CA ASP A 506 19.77 19.40 32.17
C ASP A 506 18.54 19.70 31.31
N ILE A 507 18.62 19.46 30.00
CA ILE A 507 17.51 19.73 29.07
C ILE A 507 16.27 18.91 29.43
N LEU A 508 16.42 17.60 29.68
CA LEU A 508 15.28 16.74 30.04
C LEU A 508 14.72 17.09 31.43
N GLY A 509 15.59 17.41 32.39
CA GLY A 509 15.18 17.84 33.73
C GLY A 509 14.41 19.15 33.71
N ASN A 510 14.89 20.14 32.95
CA ASN A 510 14.22 21.41 32.75
C ASN A 510 12.88 21.25 32.04
N LEU A 511 12.83 20.46 30.98
CA LEU A 511 11.59 20.17 30.24
C LEU A 511 10.55 19.48 31.13
N LEU A 512 10.96 18.50 31.92
CA LEU A 512 10.10 17.82 32.89
C LEU A 512 9.57 18.78 33.97
N ALA A 513 10.43 19.66 34.50
CA ALA A 513 10.03 20.67 35.48
C ALA A 513 9.02 21.66 34.87
N TYR A 514 9.27 22.14 33.66
CA TYR A 514 8.42 23.07 32.94
C TYR A 514 7.02 22.46 32.68
N GLU A 515 6.94 21.21 32.22
CA GLU A 515 5.65 20.55 31.98
C GLU A 515 4.90 20.21 33.28
N LYS A 516 5.61 19.90 34.38
CA LYS A 516 5.01 19.72 35.70
C LYS A 516 4.37 21.02 36.21
N GLU A 517 5.06 22.16 36.07
CA GLU A 517 4.53 23.47 36.45
C GLU A 517 3.30 23.84 35.63
N ARG A 518 3.38 23.70 34.30
CA ARG A 518 2.26 23.96 33.40
C ARG A 518 1.00 23.18 33.75
N VAL A 519 1.11 21.87 33.96
CA VAL A 519 -0.04 21.02 34.33
C VAL A 519 -0.59 21.41 35.70
N SER A 520 0.27 21.86 36.63
CA SER A 520 -0.17 22.37 37.93
C SER A 520 -0.93 23.70 37.81
N ASP A 521 -0.57 24.57 36.88
CA ASP A 521 -1.25 25.86 36.66
C ASP A 521 -2.58 25.73 35.91
N GLU A 522 -2.74 24.65 35.14
CA GLU A 522 -3.97 24.32 34.40
C GLU A 522 -5.03 23.57 35.24
N ALA A 523 -4.65 23.03 36.42
CA ALA A 523 -5.50 22.24 37.32
C ALA A 523 -6.24 23.10 38.37
#